data_AF-A0A1B8TQS5-F1
#
_entry.id   AF-A0A1B8TQS5-F1
#
_cell.length_a   1.000
_cell.length_b   1.000
_cell.length_c   1.000
_cell.angle_alpha   90.00
_cell.angle_beta   90.00
_cell.angle_gamma   90.00
#
_symmetry.space_group_name_H-M   'P 1'
#
loop_
_entity.id
_entity.type
_entity.pdbx_description
1 polymer ?
#
loop_
_entity_poly.entity_id
_entity_poly.type
_entity_poly.pdbx_seq_one_letter_code
_entity_poly.pdbx_strand_id
1 'polypeptide(L)'
;MNIQKTNLSLLELYKNKYSKLADLLTEKNKSLEHSDKATNPLLLKIDEKYANADFKIMIFGQETNYWYSEENKGEFHGKVEPIFNLYEDFFLSNDCYSYGGQFWNGISRFVELAEQEIDGKVGLVWNNVIKVGKCGKGAPFASIQEIQFEHFNVIQKEIEILKPDLLVFFSGPNYDGHIKKSFKKLGRKSINGFSERQLCEMELSNLAPAFRTYHPNYLWRNDINKFLEPIIEKIKTLHNNV
;
A
#
# COMPACT_ATOMS: atom_id res chain seq x y z
N MET A 1 12.63 13.70 8.29
CA MET A 1 13.23 12.33 8.23
C MET A 1 14.43 12.39 7.29
N ASN A 2 15.51 11.61 7.48
CA ASN A 2 16.64 11.63 6.52
C ASN A 2 16.35 10.68 5.34
N ILE A 3 16.14 11.23 4.15
CA ILE A 3 15.70 10.50 2.94
C ILE A 3 16.70 9.40 2.54
N GLN A 4 17.99 9.75 2.44
CA GLN A 4 19.03 8.81 2.01
C GLN A 4 19.10 7.61 2.96
N LYS A 5 19.15 7.87 4.28
CA LYS A 5 19.19 6.83 5.30
C LYS A 5 17.93 5.96 5.26
N THR A 6 16.75 6.56 5.14
CA THR A 6 15.48 5.81 5.09
C THR A 6 15.38 4.93 3.84
N ASN A 7 15.67 5.48 2.66
CA ASN A 7 15.62 4.71 1.41
C ASN A 7 16.69 3.59 1.40
N LEU A 8 17.86 3.80 2.01
CA LEU A 8 18.84 2.74 2.23
C LEU A 8 18.29 1.63 3.15
N SER A 9 17.64 1.98 4.26
CA SER A 9 17.02 0.99 5.15
C SER A 9 15.92 0.18 4.47
N LEU A 10 15.10 0.81 3.62
CA LEU A 10 14.09 0.10 2.81
C LEU A 10 14.77 -0.84 1.80
N LEU A 11 15.77 -0.36 1.07
CA LEU A 11 16.48 -1.17 0.10
C LEU A 11 17.17 -2.38 0.74
N GLU A 12 17.81 -2.20 1.90
CA GLU A 12 18.43 -3.28 2.67
C GLU A 12 17.40 -4.31 3.17
N LEU A 13 16.25 -3.85 3.68
CA LEU A 13 15.12 -4.71 4.05
C LEU A 13 14.70 -5.59 2.87
N TYR A 14 14.54 -5.01 1.68
CA TYR A 14 14.13 -5.75 0.50
C TYR A 14 15.21 -6.73 0.04
N LYS A 15 16.47 -6.30 -0.06
CA LYS A 15 17.60 -7.16 -0.44
C LYS A 15 17.72 -8.39 0.47
N ASN A 16 17.55 -8.21 1.78
CA ASN A 16 17.61 -9.30 2.75
C ASN A 16 16.57 -10.41 2.49
N LYS A 17 15.38 -10.03 1.98
CA LYS A 17 14.28 -10.97 1.72
C LYS A 17 14.20 -11.45 0.28
N TYR A 18 14.87 -10.77 -0.65
CA TYR A 18 14.63 -10.97 -2.08
C TYR A 18 15.18 -12.28 -2.63
N SER A 19 16.32 -12.77 -2.15
CA SER A 19 16.97 -13.96 -2.74
C SER A 19 16.03 -15.18 -2.71
N LYS A 20 15.44 -15.50 -1.57
CA LYS A 20 14.52 -16.64 -1.45
C LYS A 20 13.21 -16.41 -2.23
N LEU A 21 12.70 -15.18 -2.22
CA LEU A 21 11.52 -14.81 -3.01
C LEU A 21 11.77 -15.03 -4.51
N ALA A 22 12.96 -14.64 -4.98
CA ALA A 22 13.31 -14.70 -6.39
C ALA A 22 13.35 -16.14 -6.90
N ASP A 23 14.03 -17.03 -6.19
CA ASP A 23 14.11 -18.45 -6.56
C ASP A 23 12.71 -19.07 -6.69
N LEU A 24 11.84 -18.80 -5.71
CA LEU A 24 10.50 -19.38 -5.64
C LEU A 24 9.56 -18.83 -6.71
N LEU A 25 9.55 -17.52 -6.95
CA LEU A 25 8.68 -16.91 -7.96
C LEU A 25 9.17 -17.21 -9.39
N THR A 26 10.49 -17.23 -9.61
CA THR A 26 11.05 -17.61 -10.90
C THR A 26 10.69 -19.05 -11.25
N GLU A 27 10.79 -19.98 -10.30
CA GLU A 27 10.32 -21.34 -10.54
C GLU A 27 8.80 -21.37 -10.75
N LYS A 28 8.02 -20.77 -9.84
CA LYS A 28 6.56 -20.74 -9.96
C LYS A 28 6.07 -20.24 -11.32
N ASN A 29 6.70 -19.23 -11.90
CA ASN A 29 6.32 -18.65 -13.19
C ASN A 29 6.55 -19.58 -14.39
N LYS A 30 7.43 -20.59 -14.30
CA LYS A 30 7.67 -21.54 -15.40
C LYS A 30 6.45 -22.40 -15.71
N SER A 31 5.60 -22.65 -14.71
CA SER A 31 4.41 -23.49 -14.84
C SER A 31 3.13 -22.70 -15.13
N LEU A 32 3.20 -21.40 -15.37
CA LEU A 32 2.04 -20.52 -15.46
C LEU A 32 1.96 -19.84 -16.82
N GLU A 33 0.74 -19.70 -17.32
CA GLU A 33 0.42 -18.80 -18.42
C GLU A 33 0.79 -17.36 -18.04
N HIS A 34 1.22 -16.57 -19.02
CA HIS A 34 1.72 -15.22 -18.77
C HIS A 34 0.75 -14.40 -17.92
N SER A 35 -0.56 -14.46 -18.20
CA SER A 35 -1.58 -13.69 -17.48
C SER A 35 -1.67 -13.97 -15.97
N ASP A 36 -1.14 -15.10 -15.53
CA ASP A 36 -1.18 -15.53 -14.14
C ASP A 36 0.20 -15.61 -13.48
N LYS A 37 1.26 -15.35 -14.23
CA LYS A 37 2.62 -15.22 -13.67
C LYS A 37 2.67 -14.13 -12.63
N ALA A 38 3.43 -14.38 -11.57
CA ALA A 38 3.73 -13.41 -10.53
C ALA A 38 4.45 -12.19 -11.11
N THR A 39 4.08 -11.00 -10.64
CA THR A 39 4.81 -9.77 -10.96
C THR A 39 5.92 -9.49 -9.95
N ASN A 40 6.64 -8.40 -10.17
CA ASN A 40 7.55 -7.84 -9.20
C ASN A 40 6.81 -7.36 -7.94
N PRO A 41 7.41 -7.49 -6.73
CA PRO A 41 6.84 -6.91 -5.53
C PRO A 41 6.84 -5.37 -5.60
N LEU A 42 5.80 -4.73 -5.06
CA LEU A 42 5.79 -3.29 -4.84
C LEU A 42 6.85 -2.93 -3.78
N LEU A 43 7.93 -2.25 -4.15
CA LEU A 43 8.99 -1.80 -3.24
C LEU A 43 8.84 -0.30 -3.02
N LEU A 44 8.92 0.18 -1.78
CA LEU A 44 8.62 1.57 -1.44
C LEU A 44 9.85 2.44 -1.46
N LYS A 45 9.68 3.71 -1.84
CA LYS A 45 10.69 4.77 -1.72
C LYS A 45 10.00 6.05 -1.23
N ILE A 46 10.76 6.94 -0.60
CA ILE A 46 10.25 8.25 -0.18
C ILE A 46 11.04 9.39 -0.80
N ASP A 47 10.39 10.55 -0.90
CA ASP A 47 10.93 11.83 -1.35
C ASP A 47 10.91 12.88 -0.22
N GLU A 48 11.20 14.13 -0.57
CA GLU A 48 11.14 15.26 0.35
C GLU A 48 9.72 15.55 0.87
N LYS A 49 8.68 15.33 0.06
CA LYS A 49 7.29 15.58 0.47
C LYS A 49 6.94 14.71 1.67
N TYR A 50 7.23 13.41 1.62
CA TYR A 50 6.99 12.52 2.76
C TYR A 50 7.95 12.79 3.92
N ALA A 51 9.23 13.00 3.64
CA ALA A 51 10.24 13.14 4.68
C ALA A 51 10.07 14.40 5.55
N ASN A 52 9.56 15.48 4.95
CA ASN A 52 9.35 16.78 5.57
C ASN A 52 7.87 17.06 5.93
N ALA A 53 6.99 16.08 5.76
CA ALA A 53 5.58 16.22 6.11
C ALA A 53 5.37 16.29 7.64
N ASP A 54 4.45 17.16 8.02
CA ASP A 54 3.94 17.32 9.38
C ASP A 54 3.02 16.17 9.76
N PHE A 55 2.28 15.63 8.79
CA PHE A 55 1.43 14.45 8.97
C PHE A 55 1.66 13.43 7.85
N LYS A 56 2.07 12.21 8.20
CA LYS A 56 2.45 11.15 7.27
C LYS A 56 1.37 10.08 7.20
N ILE A 57 0.91 9.79 6.00
CA ILE A 57 -0.13 8.78 5.74
C ILE A 57 0.44 7.68 4.87
N MET A 58 0.26 6.42 5.30
CA MET A 58 0.49 5.27 4.44
C MET A 58 -0.85 4.70 3.99
N ILE A 59 -1.10 4.78 2.68
CA ILE A 59 -2.30 4.20 2.07
C ILE A 59 -2.02 2.81 1.53
N PHE A 60 -3.01 1.93 1.58
CA PHE A 60 -2.93 0.58 1.03
C PHE A 60 -3.99 0.36 -0.03
N GLY A 61 -3.57 -0.01 -1.24
CA GLY A 61 -4.41 -0.67 -2.22
C GLY A 61 -4.42 -2.19 -2.04
N GLN A 62 -4.88 -2.89 -3.08
CA GLN A 62 -5.03 -4.35 -3.08
C GLN A 62 -3.75 -5.05 -3.55
N GLU A 63 -3.50 -5.05 -4.85
CA GLU A 63 -2.30 -5.55 -5.53
C GLU A 63 -2.02 -4.70 -6.77
N THR A 64 -0.81 -4.82 -7.32
CA THR A 64 -0.48 -4.30 -8.66
C THR A 64 -0.90 -5.27 -9.75
N ASN A 65 -1.29 -4.75 -10.92
CA ASN A 65 -1.43 -5.54 -12.14
C ASN A 65 -0.28 -5.17 -13.08
N TYR A 66 0.42 -6.15 -13.66
CA TYR A 66 1.52 -5.91 -14.62
C TYR A 66 2.66 -4.99 -14.10
N TRP A 67 3.10 -5.16 -12.85
CA TRP A 67 4.13 -4.29 -12.26
C TRP A 67 5.50 -4.46 -12.95
N TYR A 68 6.04 -3.36 -13.50
CA TYR A 68 7.22 -3.28 -14.38
C TYR A 68 6.96 -3.74 -15.83
N SER A 69 5.82 -3.34 -16.40
CA SER A 69 5.36 -3.76 -17.73
C SER A 69 6.26 -3.38 -18.90
N GLU A 70 6.92 -2.21 -18.82
CA GLU A 70 7.65 -1.64 -19.95
C GLU A 70 8.85 -2.50 -20.38
N GLU A 71 9.55 -3.11 -19.42
CA GLU A 71 10.75 -3.90 -19.71
C GLU A 71 10.46 -5.39 -19.86
N ASN A 72 9.51 -5.94 -19.12
CA ASN A 72 9.32 -7.40 -19.06
C ASN A 72 7.86 -7.87 -19.06
N LYS A 73 6.95 -7.00 -19.54
CA LYS A 73 5.51 -7.28 -19.57
C LYS A 73 4.94 -7.61 -18.18
N GLY A 74 5.59 -7.12 -17.13
CA GLY A 74 5.17 -7.27 -15.75
C GLY A 74 5.59 -8.58 -15.11
N GLU A 75 6.24 -9.48 -15.84
CA GLU A 75 6.71 -10.75 -15.30
C GLU A 75 7.75 -10.51 -14.19
N PHE A 76 7.88 -11.43 -13.24
CA PHE A 76 8.87 -11.29 -12.18
C PHE A 76 10.31 -11.19 -12.75
N HIS A 77 11.00 -10.08 -12.46
CA HIS A 77 12.32 -9.73 -12.99
C HIS A 77 13.48 -10.33 -12.19
N GLY A 78 13.28 -10.64 -10.91
CA GLY A 78 14.31 -11.22 -10.04
C GLY A 78 15.39 -10.25 -9.54
N LYS A 79 15.42 -8.99 -10.00
CA LYS A 79 16.34 -7.95 -9.50
C LYS A 79 15.62 -6.94 -8.61
N VAL A 80 16.29 -6.44 -7.57
CA VAL A 80 15.69 -5.50 -6.60
C VAL A 80 15.74 -4.08 -7.12
N GLU A 81 16.91 -3.63 -7.58
CA GLU A 81 17.19 -2.22 -7.86
C GLU A 81 16.28 -1.61 -8.93
N PRO A 82 16.02 -2.26 -10.07
CA PRO A 82 15.12 -1.69 -11.08
C PRO A 82 13.68 -1.57 -10.56
N ILE A 83 13.25 -2.54 -9.74
CA ILE A 83 11.91 -2.55 -9.14
C ILE A 83 11.79 -1.51 -8.02
N PHE A 84 12.87 -1.26 -7.30
CA PHE A 84 12.94 -0.21 -6.29
C PHE A 84 12.88 1.19 -6.92
N ASN A 85 13.53 1.38 -8.07
CA ASN A 85 13.48 2.65 -8.82
C ASN A 85 12.13 2.87 -9.51
N LEU A 86 11.45 1.81 -9.96
CA LEU A 86 10.11 1.92 -10.55
C LEU A 86 9.10 2.67 -9.65
N TYR A 87 9.25 2.60 -8.32
CA TYR A 87 8.39 3.33 -7.41
C TYR A 87 8.55 4.85 -7.53
N GLU A 88 9.77 5.32 -7.78
CA GLU A 88 10.04 6.72 -8.06
C GLU A 88 9.40 7.15 -9.37
N ASP A 89 9.63 6.36 -10.43
CA ASP A 89 9.14 6.65 -11.77
C ASP A 89 7.62 6.64 -11.86
N PHE A 90 6.95 5.84 -11.04
CA PHE A 90 5.49 5.71 -11.07
C PHE A 90 4.76 6.57 -10.04
N PHE A 91 5.14 6.49 -8.76
CA PHE A 91 4.39 7.14 -7.68
C PHE A 91 4.97 8.51 -7.31
N LEU A 92 6.30 8.62 -7.09
CA LEU A 92 6.90 9.88 -6.64
C LEU A 92 6.93 10.95 -7.75
N SER A 93 7.02 10.53 -9.01
CA SER A 93 6.91 11.39 -10.20
C SER A 93 5.48 11.89 -10.47
N ASN A 94 4.49 11.36 -9.74
CA ASN A 94 3.05 11.51 -10.00
C ASN A 94 2.54 10.89 -11.32
N ASP A 95 3.30 10.04 -12.02
CA ASP A 95 2.81 9.37 -13.24
C ASP A 95 1.55 8.54 -12.98
N CYS A 96 1.42 7.96 -11.78
CA CYS A 96 0.22 7.23 -11.39
C CYS A 96 -1.09 8.04 -11.51
N TYR A 97 -1.02 9.38 -11.48
CA TYR A 97 -2.16 10.27 -11.65
C TYR A 97 -2.42 10.69 -13.11
N SER A 98 -1.53 10.37 -14.06
CA SER A 98 -1.59 10.83 -15.45
C SER A 98 -2.77 10.24 -16.25
N TYR A 99 -3.17 9.01 -15.91
CA TYR A 99 -4.19 8.26 -16.66
C TYR A 99 -5.58 8.21 -15.97
N GLY A 100 -5.79 8.97 -14.89
CA GLY A 100 -7.13 9.20 -14.30
C GLY A 100 -7.85 7.97 -13.75
N GLY A 101 -7.11 6.96 -13.26
CA GLY A 101 -7.69 5.73 -12.71
C GLY A 101 -8.53 5.97 -11.45
N GLN A 102 -9.65 5.25 -11.30
CA GLN A 102 -10.58 5.41 -10.17
C GLN A 102 -9.92 5.24 -8.79
N PHE A 103 -8.88 4.40 -8.68
CA PHE A 103 -8.07 4.31 -7.47
C PHE A 103 -7.42 5.66 -7.15
N TRP A 104 -6.61 6.18 -8.08
CA TRP A 104 -5.86 7.41 -7.91
C TRP A 104 -6.74 8.64 -7.76
N ASN A 105 -7.86 8.75 -8.49
CA ASN A 105 -8.83 9.82 -8.29
C ASN A 105 -9.35 9.84 -6.85
N GLY A 106 -9.62 8.66 -6.27
CA GLY A 106 -10.11 8.57 -4.90
C GLY A 106 -9.04 8.90 -3.87
N ILE A 107 -7.78 8.53 -4.16
CA ILE A 107 -6.64 8.95 -3.35
C ILE A 107 -6.46 10.47 -3.43
N SER A 108 -6.54 11.08 -4.61
CA SER A 108 -6.47 12.55 -4.76
C SER A 108 -7.54 13.24 -3.94
N ARG A 109 -8.79 12.73 -3.96
CA ARG A 109 -9.88 13.28 -3.15
C ARG A 109 -9.61 13.14 -1.64
N PHE A 110 -9.07 12.01 -1.21
CA PHE A 110 -8.71 11.80 0.19
C PHE A 110 -7.60 12.74 0.66
N VAL A 111 -6.54 12.92 -0.15
CA VAL A 111 -5.44 13.84 0.15
C VAL A 111 -5.93 15.28 0.21
N GLU A 112 -6.75 15.71 -0.76
CA GLU A 112 -7.35 17.05 -0.79
C GLU A 112 -8.11 17.37 0.52
N LEU A 113 -8.94 16.42 0.99
CA LEU A 113 -9.68 16.58 2.24
C LEU A 113 -8.77 16.58 3.47
N ALA A 114 -7.70 15.78 3.47
CA ALA A 114 -6.74 15.76 4.58
C ALA A 114 -5.95 17.07 4.66
N GLU A 115 -5.52 17.62 3.51
CA GLU A 115 -4.83 18.90 3.42
C GLU A 115 -5.70 20.09 3.82
N GLN A 116 -7.02 20.00 3.65
CA GLN A 116 -7.97 21.02 4.12
C GLN A 116 -8.10 21.08 5.65
N GLU A 117 -7.83 19.97 6.36
CA GLU A 117 -7.94 19.90 7.83
C GLU A 117 -6.62 20.10 8.56
N ILE A 118 -5.48 19.95 7.88
CA ILE A 118 -4.15 20.06 8.49
C ILE A 118 -3.56 21.43 8.16
N ASP A 119 -3.16 22.18 9.18
CA ASP A 119 -2.37 23.40 9.02
C ASP A 119 -0.88 23.05 8.86
N GLY A 120 -0.56 22.41 7.73
CA GLY A 120 0.74 21.80 7.48
C GLY A 120 0.78 20.91 6.24
N LYS A 121 1.91 20.23 6.04
CA LYS A 121 2.15 19.36 4.88
C LYS A 121 1.72 17.93 5.15
N VAL A 122 0.88 17.39 4.27
CA VAL A 122 0.55 15.96 4.23
C VAL A 122 1.56 15.21 3.37
N GLY A 123 2.17 14.17 3.93
CA GLY A 123 3.07 13.28 3.23
C GLY A 123 2.41 11.95 2.95
N LEU A 124 2.36 11.52 1.69
CA LEU A 124 1.74 10.26 1.30
C LEU A 124 2.79 9.22 0.87
N VAL A 125 2.61 7.98 1.30
CA VAL A 125 3.29 6.81 0.73
C VAL A 125 2.26 5.75 0.36
N TRP A 126 2.35 5.21 -0.85
CA TRP A 126 1.45 4.17 -1.35
C TRP A 126 2.03 2.76 -1.17
N ASN A 127 1.27 1.88 -0.55
CA ASN A 127 1.58 0.47 -0.38
C ASN A 127 0.40 -0.40 -0.87
N ASN A 128 0.56 -1.71 -0.86
CA ASN A 128 -0.50 -2.67 -1.17
C ASN A 128 -0.53 -3.78 -0.12
N VAL A 129 -1.73 -4.30 0.15
CA VAL A 129 -1.91 -5.43 1.08
C VAL A 129 -1.22 -6.69 0.55
N ILE A 130 -1.27 -6.91 -0.77
CA ILE A 130 -0.54 -7.95 -1.48
C ILE A 130 0.55 -7.26 -2.30
N LYS A 131 1.82 -7.53 -1.97
CA LYS A 131 3.00 -6.87 -2.57
C LYS A 131 3.30 -7.40 -3.97
N VAL A 132 3.11 -8.69 -4.20
CA VAL A 132 3.39 -9.43 -5.45
C VAL A 132 2.05 -9.64 -6.15
N GLY A 133 1.85 -9.00 -7.30
CA GLY A 133 0.65 -9.16 -8.11
C GLY A 133 0.79 -10.26 -9.16
N LYS A 134 0.00 -10.15 -10.25
CA LYS A 134 0.14 -10.99 -11.44
C LYS A 134 0.13 -10.19 -12.74
N CYS A 135 0.63 -10.75 -13.84
CA CYS A 135 0.60 -10.12 -15.17
C CYS A 135 -0.81 -10.22 -15.78
N GLY A 136 -1.82 -9.92 -15.00
CA GLY A 136 -3.23 -10.03 -15.32
C GLY A 136 -4.02 -9.09 -14.40
N LYS A 137 -5.34 -9.20 -14.39
CA LYS A 137 -6.18 -8.43 -13.47
C LYS A 137 -6.56 -9.25 -12.24
N GLY A 138 -6.52 -8.58 -11.09
CA GLY A 138 -6.98 -9.11 -9.81
C GLY A 138 -5.92 -9.91 -9.07
N ALA A 139 -6.30 -10.43 -7.91
CA ALA A 139 -5.40 -11.11 -7.00
C ALA A 139 -4.63 -12.28 -7.68
N PRO A 140 -3.34 -12.46 -7.38
CA PRO A 140 -2.56 -13.60 -7.87
C PRO A 140 -3.05 -14.91 -7.24
N PHE A 141 -2.62 -16.05 -7.78
CA PHE A 141 -2.97 -17.35 -7.19
C PHE A 141 -2.53 -17.46 -5.73
N ALA A 142 -3.29 -18.22 -4.94
CA ALA A 142 -3.01 -18.45 -3.52
C ALA A 142 -1.55 -18.88 -3.27
N SER A 143 -1.02 -19.76 -4.10
CA SER A 143 0.40 -20.18 -4.02
C SER A 143 1.43 -19.05 -4.18
N ILE A 144 1.15 -18.01 -4.98
CA ILE A 144 2.01 -16.82 -5.09
C ILE A 144 1.88 -15.97 -3.82
N GLN A 145 0.66 -15.83 -3.31
CA GLN A 145 0.40 -15.10 -2.07
C GLN A 145 1.10 -15.78 -0.88
N GLU A 146 1.06 -17.10 -0.80
CA GLU A 146 1.74 -17.91 0.23
C GLU A 146 3.26 -17.66 0.19
N ILE A 147 3.87 -17.79 -0.99
CA ILE A 147 5.30 -17.46 -1.19
C ILE A 147 5.61 -16.05 -0.67
N GLN A 148 4.80 -15.05 -1.00
CA GLN A 148 4.97 -13.69 -0.51
C GLN A 148 4.86 -13.59 1.02
N PHE A 149 3.79 -14.11 1.62
CA PHE A 149 3.57 -13.96 3.06
C PHE A 149 4.54 -14.78 3.92
N GLU A 150 5.15 -15.83 3.37
CA GLU A 150 6.17 -16.63 4.06
C GLU A 150 7.57 -16.03 3.92
N HIS A 151 7.92 -15.50 2.74
CA HIS A 151 9.30 -15.11 2.44
C HIS A 151 9.51 -13.59 2.30
N PHE A 152 8.45 -12.81 2.08
CA PHE A 152 8.49 -11.37 1.80
C PHE A 152 7.42 -10.58 2.57
N ASN A 153 7.08 -10.99 3.78
CA ASN A 153 6.14 -10.27 4.65
C ASN A 153 6.81 -9.07 5.33
N VAL A 154 7.01 -8.00 4.55
CA VAL A 154 7.82 -6.83 4.93
C VAL A 154 7.02 -5.64 5.48
N ILE A 155 5.69 -5.65 5.37
CA ILE A 155 4.83 -4.48 5.65
C ILE A 155 5.03 -3.92 7.06
N GLN A 156 5.15 -4.76 8.10
CA GLN A 156 5.41 -4.26 9.46
C GLN A 156 6.74 -3.50 9.54
N LYS A 157 7.80 -4.01 8.89
CA LYS A 157 9.11 -3.35 8.86
C LYS A 157 9.09 -2.07 8.03
N GLU A 158 8.31 -2.03 6.96
CA GLU A 158 8.09 -0.80 6.20
C GLU A 158 7.45 0.29 7.09
N ILE A 159 6.43 -0.06 7.87
CA ILE A 159 5.79 0.88 8.80
C ILE A 159 6.75 1.31 9.92
N GLU A 160 7.55 0.39 10.48
CA GLU A 160 8.58 0.74 11.48
C GLU A 160 9.62 1.73 10.93
N ILE A 161 10.03 1.57 9.67
CA ILE A 161 10.99 2.46 9.00
C ILE A 161 10.36 3.82 8.68
N LEU A 162 9.15 3.79 8.12
CA LEU A 162 8.49 4.97 7.55
C LEU A 162 7.74 5.82 8.59
N LYS A 163 7.35 5.22 9.72
CA LYS A 163 6.67 5.87 10.84
C LYS A 163 5.50 6.78 10.38
N PRO A 164 4.52 6.26 9.63
CA PRO A 164 3.31 7.01 9.31
C PRO A 164 2.52 7.29 10.60
N ASP A 165 1.81 8.42 10.61
CA ASP A 165 0.88 8.82 11.67
C ASP A 165 -0.51 8.20 11.49
N LEU A 166 -0.84 7.78 10.25
CA LEU A 166 -2.08 7.11 9.91
C LEU A 166 -1.88 6.04 8.84
N LEU A 167 -2.58 4.91 8.99
CA LEU A 167 -2.68 3.86 7.98
C LEU A 167 -4.12 3.84 7.41
N VAL A 168 -4.27 3.82 6.09
CA VAL A 168 -5.60 3.74 5.46
C VAL A 168 -5.64 2.66 4.39
N PHE A 169 -6.46 1.63 4.63
CA PHE A 169 -6.60 0.48 3.75
C PHE A 169 -7.83 0.65 2.85
N PHE A 170 -7.57 1.06 1.60
CA PHE A 170 -8.54 1.13 0.52
C PHE A 170 -8.63 -0.22 -0.21
N SER A 171 -8.81 -1.29 0.55
CA SER A 171 -8.74 -2.68 0.06
C SER A 171 -10.10 -3.38 0.06
N GLY A 172 -11.06 -2.88 0.85
CA GLY A 172 -12.32 -3.55 1.12
C GLY A 172 -12.21 -4.75 2.07
N PRO A 173 -13.34 -5.22 2.62
CA PRO A 173 -13.39 -6.22 3.69
C PRO A 173 -12.89 -7.60 3.27
N ASN A 174 -12.89 -7.90 1.97
CA ASN A 174 -12.42 -9.19 1.47
C ASN A 174 -10.89 -9.34 1.57
N TYR A 175 -10.17 -8.24 1.83
CA TYR A 175 -8.72 -8.24 2.03
C TYR A 175 -8.32 -8.32 3.51
N ASP A 176 -9.26 -8.30 4.46
CA ASP A 176 -8.98 -8.39 5.91
C ASP A 176 -8.14 -9.63 6.25
N GLY A 177 -8.36 -10.75 5.55
CA GLY A 177 -7.58 -11.97 5.70
C GLY A 177 -6.10 -11.80 5.35
N HIS A 178 -5.80 -11.03 4.29
CA HIS A 178 -4.43 -10.72 3.88
C HIS A 178 -3.77 -9.70 4.83
N ILE A 179 -4.53 -8.70 5.27
CA ILE A 179 -4.08 -7.74 6.30
C ILE A 179 -3.67 -8.52 7.56
N LYS A 180 -4.49 -9.48 8.01
CA LYS A 180 -4.17 -10.31 9.19
C LYS A 180 -2.86 -11.09 9.03
N LYS A 181 -2.56 -11.62 7.84
CA LYS A 181 -1.27 -12.30 7.57
C LYS A 181 -0.08 -11.37 7.78
N SER A 182 -0.23 -10.08 7.48
CA SER A 182 0.82 -9.08 7.69
C SER A 182 0.97 -8.66 9.14
N PHE A 183 -0.10 -8.61 9.95
CA PHE A 183 -0.06 -7.99 11.30
C PHE A 183 -0.23 -8.96 12.47
N LYS A 184 -0.45 -10.26 12.23
CA LYS A 184 -0.66 -11.36 13.21
C LYS A 184 -1.91 -11.21 14.09
N LYS A 185 -2.17 -10.02 14.65
CA LYS A 185 -3.37 -9.68 15.42
C LYS A 185 -4.09 -8.53 14.73
N LEU A 186 -5.39 -8.70 14.54
CA LEU A 186 -6.28 -7.73 13.91
C LEU A 186 -7.56 -7.64 14.76
N GLY A 187 -7.69 -6.55 15.52
CA GLY A 187 -8.96 -6.14 16.12
C GLY A 187 -9.68 -5.15 15.22
N ARG A 188 -10.97 -4.94 15.44
CA ARG A 188 -11.80 -4.00 14.68
C ARG A 188 -12.74 -3.28 15.63
N LYS A 189 -12.87 -1.98 15.42
CA LYS A 189 -13.82 -1.12 16.11
C LYS A 189 -14.77 -0.51 15.09
N SER A 190 -16.06 -0.63 15.38
CA SER A 190 -17.12 -0.08 14.53
C SER A 190 -17.07 1.44 14.49
N ILE A 191 -17.39 2.01 13.34
CA ILE A 191 -17.60 3.45 13.15
C ILE A 191 -19.11 3.70 13.07
N ASN A 192 -19.61 4.67 13.81
CA ASN A 192 -21.03 5.01 13.83
C ASN A 192 -21.54 5.31 12.42
N GLY A 193 -22.72 4.79 12.07
CA GLY A 193 -23.30 4.94 10.73
C GLY A 193 -22.76 3.97 9.67
N PHE A 194 -21.80 3.11 10.02
CA PHE A 194 -21.26 2.09 9.12
C PHE A 194 -21.31 0.70 9.76
N SER A 195 -21.57 -0.32 8.94
CA SER A 195 -21.23 -1.69 9.32
C SER A 195 -19.70 -1.86 9.30
N GLU A 196 -19.18 -2.79 10.10
CA GLU A 196 -17.75 -3.12 10.14
C GLU A 196 -17.19 -3.49 8.75
N ARG A 197 -18.02 -4.05 7.86
CA ARG A 197 -17.65 -4.38 6.47
C ARG A 197 -17.52 -3.16 5.56
N GLN A 198 -18.20 -2.06 5.87
CA GLN A 198 -18.13 -0.82 5.11
C GLN A 198 -16.93 0.03 5.54
N LEU A 199 -16.80 0.25 6.85
CA LEU A 199 -15.74 1.06 7.44
C LEU A 199 -15.49 0.60 8.87
N CYS A 200 -14.22 0.41 9.23
CA CYS A 200 -13.82 0.16 10.60
C CYS A 200 -12.46 0.81 10.91
N GLU A 201 -12.27 1.16 12.18
CA GLU A 201 -10.93 1.39 12.73
C GLU A 201 -10.32 0.02 13.03
N MET A 202 -9.13 -0.24 12.50
CA MET A 202 -8.40 -1.48 12.70
C MET A 202 -7.43 -1.33 13.86
N GLU A 203 -7.46 -2.28 14.78
CA GLU A 203 -6.53 -2.36 15.89
C GLU A 203 -5.37 -3.25 15.47
N LEU A 204 -4.31 -2.60 14.98
CA LEU A 204 -3.03 -3.23 14.65
C LEU A 204 -2.08 -3.02 15.83
N SER A 205 -1.49 -4.11 16.35
CA SER A 205 -0.73 -4.05 17.61
C SER A 205 0.49 -3.12 17.50
N ASN A 206 0.56 -2.10 18.36
CA ASN A 206 1.67 -1.14 18.49
C ASN A 206 1.99 -0.35 17.19
N LEU A 207 1.00 -0.13 16.34
CA LEU A 207 1.15 0.67 15.13
C LEU A 207 0.27 1.92 15.18
N ALA A 208 0.50 2.82 14.23
CA ALA A 208 -0.34 3.99 14.02
C ALA A 208 -1.82 3.61 13.86
N PRO A 209 -2.75 4.52 14.22
CA PRO A 209 -4.16 4.35 13.94
C PRO A 209 -4.40 3.88 12.50
N ALA A 210 -5.32 2.94 12.31
CA ALA A 210 -5.55 2.33 11.02
C ALA A 210 -7.04 2.29 10.69
N PHE A 211 -7.41 2.56 9.44
CA PHE A 211 -8.78 2.42 8.96
C PHE A 211 -8.83 1.46 7.78
N ARG A 212 -9.93 0.72 7.65
CA ARG A 212 -10.23 -0.06 6.44
C ARG A 212 -11.58 0.35 5.89
N THR A 213 -11.57 0.74 4.62
CA THR A 213 -12.77 1.06 3.83
C THR A 213 -12.75 0.33 2.50
N TYR A 214 -13.74 0.55 1.65
CA TYR A 214 -13.77 -0.04 0.31
C TYR A 214 -12.69 0.52 -0.62
N HIS A 215 -12.40 -0.23 -1.67
CA HIS A 215 -11.55 0.25 -2.76
C HIS A 215 -12.17 1.49 -3.42
N PRO A 216 -11.37 2.48 -3.88
CA PRO A 216 -11.91 3.77 -4.30
C PRO A 216 -12.83 3.69 -5.52
N ASN A 217 -12.66 2.70 -6.40
CA ASN A 217 -13.63 2.42 -7.48
C ASN A 217 -15.07 2.15 -6.96
N TYR A 218 -15.21 1.54 -5.78
CA TYR A 218 -16.52 1.38 -5.15
C TYR A 218 -16.98 2.70 -4.52
N LEU A 219 -16.08 3.39 -3.81
CA LEU A 219 -16.39 4.65 -3.12
C LEU A 219 -16.88 5.74 -4.07
N TRP A 220 -16.24 5.89 -5.24
CA TRP A 220 -16.66 6.85 -6.28
C TRP A 220 -18.11 6.66 -6.74
N ARG A 221 -18.60 5.42 -6.71
CA ARG A 221 -19.98 5.09 -7.10
C ARG A 221 -20.97 5.21 -5.94
N ASN A 222 -20.49 5.47 -4.73
CA ASN A 222 -21.26 5.37 -3.49
C ASN A 222 -20.89 6.49 -2.49
N ASP A 223 -20.88 7.75 -2.94
CA ASP A 223 -20.60 8.91 -2.09
C ASP A 223 -19.29 8.78 -1.29
N ILE A 224 -18.16 8.95 -1.98
CA ILE A 224 -16.82 8.80 -1.41
C ILE A 224 -16.62 9.66 -0.15
N ASN A 225 -17.17 10.87 -0.10
CA ASN A 225 -16.96 11.80 1.02
C ASN A 225 -17.53 11.24 2.32
N LYS A 226 -18.72 10.61 2.26
CA LYS A 226 -19.32 9.93 3.42
C LYS A 226 -18.36 8.93 4.06
N PHE A 227 -17.64 8.13 3.27
CA PHE A 227 -16.70 7.13 3.80
C PHE A 227 -15.38 7.73 4.28
N LEU A 228 -14.97 8.88 3.73
CA LEU A 228 -13.73 9.56 4.10
C LEU A 228 -13.89 10.41 5.35
N GLU A 229 -15.05 11.02 5.58
CA GLU A 229 -15.32 11.95 6.68
C GLU A 229 -14.87 11.43 8.05
N PRO A 230 -15.19 10.18 8.50
CA PRO A 230 -14.71 9.69 9.79
C PRO A 230 -13.17 9.53 9.89
N ILE A 231 -12.52 9.29 8.74
CA ILE A 231 -11.05 9.20 8.66
C ILE A 231 -10.44 10.60 8.74
N ILE A 232 -11.06 11.58 8.08
CA ILE A 232 -10.67 12.98 8.10
C ILE A 232 -10.83 13.59 9.51
N GLU A 233 -11.92 13.28 10.21
CA GLU A 233 -12.11 13.66 11.63
C GLU A 233 -11.01 13.11 12.53
N LYS A 234 -10.57 11.87 12.27
CA LYS A 234 -9.44 11.27 13.00
C LYS A 234 -8.13 12.00 12.69
N ILE A 235 -7.88 12.38 11.44
CA ILE A 235 -6.70 13.16 11.04
C ILE A 235 -6.65 14.47 11.84
N LYS A 236 -7.75 15.22 11.86
CA LYS A 236 -7.88 16.46 12.64
C LYS A 236 -7.56 16.24 14.12
N THR A 237 -8.09 15.16 14.70
CA THR A 237 -7.84 14.82 16.11
C THR A 237 -6.37 14.47 16.35
N LEU A 238 -5.74 13.71 15.47
CA LEU A 238 -4.33 13.31 15.63
C LEU A 238 -3.40 14.51 15.47
N HIS A 239 -3.64 15.37 14.48
CA HIS A 239 -2.82 16.54 14.22
C HIS A 239 -2.85 17.55 15.38
N ASN A 240 -4.03 17.81 15.97
CA ASN A 240 -4.16 18.75 17.09
C ASN A 240 -3.54 18.26 18.42
N ASN A 241 -3.13 16.99 18.51
CA ASN A 241 -2.53 16.39 19.70
C ASN A 241 -0.99 16.26 19.61
N VAL A 242 -0.38 16.77 18.53
CA VAL A 242 1.08 16.83 18.30
C VAL A 242 1.56 18.25 18.51
#